data_AF-Q45182-F1
#
_entry.id   AF-Q45182-F1
#
_cell.length_a   1.000
_cell.length_b   1.000
_cell.length_c   1.000
_cell.angle_alpha   90.00
_cell.angle_beta   90.00
_cell.angle_gamma   90.00
#
_symmetry.space_group_name_H-M   'P 1'
#
loop_
_entity.id
_entity.type
_entity.pdbx_description
1 polymer ?
#
loop_
_entity_poly.entity_id
_entity_poly.type
_entity_poly.pdbx_seq_one_letter_code
_entity_poly.pdbx_strand_id
1 'polypeptide(L)'
;KNSVSVDLPGGMTVLVSKETDKDGKYSLMATVDKLELKGTSDKNNGSGTLEGEKTDKSKVKLTIAEDLSKTTFEIFKEDAKTLVSKKVTLKDKSSTEEKFDEKGAVTEKVMTRKDGTRLEYTDIKNDGSGK
;
A
#
# COMPACT_ATOMS: atom_id res chain seq x y z
N LYS A 1 -1.54 24.85 -6.61
CA LYS A 1 -2.20 23.97 -7.62
C LYS A 1 -1.20 23.62 -8.73
N ASN A 2 -0.18 22.79 -8.44
CA ASN A 2 0.84 22.40 -9.43
C ASN A 2 1.20 20.91 -9.28
N SER A 3 0.18 20.06 -9.26
CA SER A 3 0.34 18.60 -9.26
C SER A 3 -0.46 17.93 -10.37
N VAL A 4 0.00 16.77 -10.80
CA VAL A 4 -0.67 15.87 -11.74
C VAL A 4 -1.27 14.72 -10.95
N SER A 5 -2.50 14.35 -11.28
CA SER A 5 -3.22 13.24 -10.68
C SER A 5 -2.96 11.97 -11.49
N VAL A 6 -2.58 10.88 -10.83
CA VAL A 6 -2.35 9.57 -11.45
C VAL A 6 -3.21 8.53 -10.75
N ASP A 7 -4.02 7.81 -11.52
CA ASP A 7 -4.86 6.73 -11.02
C ASP A 7 -4.05 5.44 -10.86
N LEU A 8 -4.30 4.74 -9.77
CA LEU A 8 -3.56 3.55 -9.36
C LEU A 8 -4.46 2.33 -9.20
N PRO A 9 -3.89 1.11 -9.27
CA PRO A 9 -4.55 -0.10 -8.82
C PRO A 9 -5.19 0.05 -7.43
N GLY A 10 -6.44 -0.40 -7.30
CA GLY A 10 -7.21 -0.29 -6.05
C GLY A 10 -8.07 0.97 -5.91
N GLY A 11 -8.21 1.75 -6.98
CA GLY A 11 -9.04 2.98 -6.95
C GLY A 11 -8.39 4.11 -6.14
N MET A 12 -7.09 4.01 -5.89
CA MET A 12 -6.30 5.05 -5.26
C MET A 12 -5.83 6.07 -6.31
N THR A 13 -5.59 7.29 -5.86
CA THR A 13 -5.02 8.35 -6.68
C THR A 13 -3.82 8.93 -5.97
N VAL A 14 -2.73 9.14 -6.71
CA VAL A 14 -1.53 9.85 -6.23
C VAL A 14 -1.37 11.17 -6.97
N LEU A 15 -1.02 12.21 -6.21
CA LEU A 15 -0.65 13.52 -6.71
C LEU A 15 0.86 13.60 -6.82
N VAL A 16 1.36 13.98 -8.00
CA VAL A 16 2.78 14.13 -8.30
C VAL A 16 3.07 15.61 -8.56
N SER A 17 4.13 16.16 -7.98
CA SER A 17 4.54 17.54 -8.29
C SER A 17 4.91 17.68 -9.78
N LYS A 18 4.67 18.87 -10.36
CA LYS A 18 5.11 19.16 -11.73
C LYS A 18 6.61 19.43 -11.85
N GLU A 19 7.20 19.90 -10.77
CA GLU A 19 8.61 20.27 -10.68
C GLU A 19 9.29 19.40 -9.63
N THR A 20 10.60 19.23 -9.78
CA THR A 20 11.43 18.56 -8.80
C THR A 20 11.77 19.49 -7.64
N ASP A 21 12.02 18.91 -6.47
CA ASP A 21 12.61 19.61 -5.35
C ASP A 21 14.10 19.94 -5.59
N LYS A 22 14.75 20.52 -4.58
CA LYS A 22 16.18 20.90 -4.60
C LYS A 22 17.12 19.71 -4.84
N ASP A 23 16.65 18.49 -4.57
CA ASP A 23 17.42 17.25 -4.71
C ASP A 23 17.08 16.53 -6.04
N GLY A 24 16.30 17.17 -6.91
CA GLY A 24 15.93 16.64 -8.22
C GLY A 24 14.81 15.59 -8.18
N LYS A 25 14.05 15.49 -7.07
CA LYS A 25 12.99 14.49 -6.89
C LYS A 25 11.59 15.11 -6.98
N TYR A 26 10.64 14.34 -7.48
CA TYR A 26 9.22 14.69 -7.50
C TYR A 26 8.57 14.38 -6.15
N SER A 27 7.77 15.30 -5.63
CA SER A 27 6.96 15.06 -4.43
C SER A 27 5.72 14.25 -4.79
N LEU A 28 5.43 13.24 -3.97
CA LEU A 28 4.24 12.39 -4.06
C LEU A 28 3.34 12.61 -2.85
N MET A 29 2.03 12.66 -3.08
CA MET A 29 1.03 12.72 -2.02
C MET A 29 -0.18 11.86 -2.37
N ALA A 30 -0.65 11.05 -1.44
CA ALA A 30 -1.89 10.28 -1.59
C ALA A 30 -2.70 10.36 -0.30
N THR A 31 -4.02 10.21 -0.41
CA THR A 31 -4.90 10.08 0.75
C THR A 31 -5.58 8.73 0.71
N VAL A 32 -5.34 7.90 1.72
CA VAL A 32 -5.94 6.56 1.86
C VAL A 32 -6.65 6.52 3.21
N ASP A 33 -7.94 6.21 3.23
CA ASP A 33 -8.75 6.15 4.46
C ASP A 33 -8.61 7.39 5.38
N LYS A 34 -8.61 8.59 4.77
CA LYS A 34 -8.39 9.90 5.43
C LYS A 34 -6.99 10.09 6.04
N LEU A 35 -6.06 9.17 5.81
CA LEU A 35 -4.65 9.32 6.14
C LEU A 35 -3.90 9.91 4.94
N GLU A 36 -3.20 11.01 5.16
CA GLU A 36 -2.29 11.60 4.17
C GLU A 36 -0.94 10.88 4.21
N LEU A 37 -0.51 10.40 3.04
CA LEU A 37 0.79 9.78 2.82
C LEU A 37 1.63 10.69 1.94
N LYS A 38 2.92 10.83 2.25
CA LYS A 38 3.87 11.66 1.51
C LYS A 38 5.13 10.88 1.17
N GLY A 39 5.76 11.24 0.07
CA GLY A 39 7.04 10.68 -0.33
C GLY A 39 7.70 11.50 -1.41
N THR A 40 8.89 11.07 -1.83
CA THR A 40 9.58 11.62 -3.00
C THR A 40 9.99 10.51 -3.94
N SER A 41 10.13 10.82 -5.22
CA SER A 41 10.47 9.86 -6.27
C SER A 41 11.37 10.49 -7.32
N ASP A 42 12.27 9.69 -7.88
CA ASP A 42 13.09 10.12 -9.03
C ASP A 42 12.25 10.18 -10.32
N LYS A 43 11.03 9.61 -10.31
CA LYS A 43 10.11 9.54 -11.47
C LYS A 43 8.89 10.44 -11.27
N ASN A 44 8.43 11.03 -12.37
CA ASN A 44 7.24 11.89 -12.41
C ASN A 44 5.93 11.15 -12.74
N ASN A 45 5.97 9.82 -12.86
CA ASN A 45 4.83 9.03 -13.30
C ASN A 45 3.92 8.58 -12.13
N GLY A 46 4.24 8.96 -10.90
CA GLY A 46 3.51 8.57 -9.68
C GLY A 46 4.02 7.30 -9.00
N SER A 47 4.99 6.60 -9.58
CA SER A 47 5.66 5.48 -8.91
C SER A 47 6.58 5.96 -7.79
N GLY A 48 6.75 5.14 -6.77
CA GLY A 48 7.58 5.47 -5.61
C GLY A 48 7.02 4.90 -4.31
N THR A 49 7.54 5.41 -3.20
CA THR A 49 7.11 5.05 -1.85
C THR A 49 6.55 6.28 -1.17
N LEU A 50 5.39 6.14 -0.52
CA LEU A 50 4.79 7.15 0.33
C LEU A 50 4.61 6.57 1.74
N GLU A 51 4.84 7.39 2.75
CA GLU A 51 4.76 6.99 4.15
C GLU A 51 3.84 7.93 4.93
N GLY A 52 3.29 7.43 6.02
CA GLY A 52 2.45 8.18 6.94
C GLY A 52 2.33 7.48 8.30
N GLU A 53 1.66 8.14 9.22
CA GLU A 53 1.47 7.66 10.59
C GLU A 53 0.01 7.80 11.00
N LYS A 54 -0.57 6.73 11.53
CA LYS A 54 -1.93 6.75 12.09
C LYS A 54 -1.95 7.41 13.47
N THR A 55 -3.14 7.75 13.96
CA THR A 55 -3.32 8.31 15.31
C THR A 55 -2.90 7.38 16.44
N ASP A 56 -2.89 6.06 16.20
CA ASP A 56 -2.38 5.03 17.12
C ASP A 56 -0.87 4.80 16.99
N LYS A 57 -0.18 5.67 16.25
CA LYS A 57 1.25 5.63 15.90
C LYS A 57 1.70 4.47 15.01
N SER A 58 0.77 3.66 14.50
CA SER A 58 1.09 2.67 13.47
C SER A 58 1.66 3.37 12.24
N LYS A 59 2.73 2.80 11.67
CA LYS A 59 3.36 3.33 10.46
C LYS A 59 2.69 2.75 9.23
N VAL A 60 2.49 3.58 8.21
CA VAL A 60 1.85 3.17 6.97
C VAL A 60 2.80 3.43 5.82
N LYS A 61 2.89 2.47 4.90
CA LYS A 61 3.71 2.55 3.69
C LYS A 61 2.89 2.14 2.48
N LEU A 62 2.83 3.01 1.49
CA LEU A 62 2.29 2.73 0.18
C LEU A 62 3.44 2.67 -0.82
N THR A 63 3.65 1.52 -1.46
CA THR A 63 4.62 1.33 -2.53
C THR A 63 3.89 1.17 -3.85
N ILE A 64 4.25 2.00 -4.84
CA ILE A 64 3.67 2.01 -6.18
C ILE A 64 4.75 1.53 -7.16
N ALA A 65 4.47 0.45 -7.88
CA ALA A 65 5.39 -0.12 -8.86
C ALA A 65 5.74 0.88 -9.97
N GLU A 66 6.93 0.78 -10.54
CA GLU A 66 7.43 1.72 -11.54
C GLU A 66 6.57 1.79 -12.80
N ASP A 67 5.99 0.66 -13.19
CA ASP A 67 5.09 0.50 -14.34
C ASP A 67 3.61 0.74 -13.99
N LEU A 68 3.34 1.16 -12.74
CA LEU A 68 2.01 1.38 -12.18
C LEU A 68 1.10 0.13 -12.22
N SER A 69 1.69 -1.06 -12.37
CA SER A 69 0.92 -2.32 -12.47
C SER A 69 0.42 -2.83 -11.12
N LYS A 70 1.00 -2.34 -10.02
CA LYS A 70 0.79 -2.86 -8.68
C LYS A 70 0.94 -1.78 -7.63
N THR A 71 0.09 -1.83 -6.62
CA THR A 71 0.25 -1.11 -5.35
C THR A 71 0.40 -2.12 -4.21
N THR A 72 1.24 -1.77 -3.23
CA THR A 72 1.41 -2.51 -1.98
C THR A 72 1.19 -1.53 -0.84
N PHE A 73 0.14 -1.74 -0.05
CA PHE A 73 -0.20 -0.95 1.12
C PHE A 73 0.05 -1.76 2.38
N GLU A 74 0.97 -1.29 3.22
CA GLU A 74 1.44 -1.98 4.41
C GLU A 74 1.19 -1.12 5.65
N ILE A 75 0.72 -1.76 6.72
CA ILE A 75 0.59 -1.15 8.05
C ILE A 75 1.53 -1.91 8.97
N PHE A 76 2.37 -1.18 9.69
CA PHE A 76 3.31 -1.68 10.67
C PHE A 76 2.94 -1.16 12.07
N LYS A 77 3.43 -1.84 13.11
CA LYS A 77 3.45 -1.29 14.47
C LYS A 77 4.31 -0.01 14.52
N GLU A 78 4.33 0.66 15.68
CA GLU A 78 5.11 1.89 15.92
C GLU A 78 6.61 1.71 15.62
N ASP A 79 7.14 0.48 15.71
CA ASP A 79 8.52 0.11 15.42
C ASP A 79 8.91 0.16 13.91
N ALA A 80 7.94 0.41 13.03
CA ALA A 80 8.10 0.43 11.57
C ALA A 80 8.64 -0.88 10.94
N LYS A 81 8.60 -2.00 11.69
CA LYS A 81 9.20 -3.28 11.29
C LYS A 81 8.19 -4.42 11.39
N THR A 82 7.42 -4.47 12.48
CA THR A 82 6.44 -5.52 12.71
C THR A 82 5.22 -5.25 11.86
N LEU A 83 5.01 -6.06 10.84
CA LEU A 83 3.89 -5.94 9.92
C LEU A 83 2.59 -6.33 10.65
N VAL A 84 1.54 -5.52 10.48
CA VAL A 84 0.19 -5.76 11.02
C VAL A 84 -0.73 -6.25 9.90
N SER A 85 -0.65 -5.59 8.75
CA SER A 85 -1.41 -5.99 7.56
C SER A 85 -0.73 -5.54 6.28
N LYS A 86 -0.99 -6.27 5.20
CA LYS A 86 -0.50 -5.97 3.86
C LYS A 86 -1.59 -6.20 2.84
N LYS A 87 -1.80 -5.24 1.96
CA LYS A 87 -2.70 -5.33 0.83
C LYS A 87 -1.96 -5.08 -0.47
N VAL A 88 -1.97 -6.06 -1.37
CA VAL A 88 -1.42 -5.95 -2.71
C VAL A 88 -2.57 -5.88 -3.69
N THR A 89 -2.59 -4.85 -4.54
CA THR A 89 -3.60 -4.71 -5.60
C THR A 89 -2.93 -4.60 -6.95
N LEU A 90 -3.41 -5.38 -7.92
CA LEU A 90 -2.91 -5.42 -9.29
C LEU A 90 -3.78 -4.58 -10.23
N LYS A 91 -3.22 -4.23 -11.38
CA LYS A 91 -3.90 -3.44 -12.42
C LYS A 91 -5.18 -4.08 -12.95
N ASP A 92 -5.29 -5.41 -12.88
CA ASP A 92 -6.51 -6.15 -13.23
C ASP A 92 -7.61 -6.07 -12.16
N LYS A 93 -7.35 -5.31 -11.08
CA LYS A 93 -8.21 -5.09 -9.90
C LYS A 93 -8.30 -6.28 -8.95
N SER A 94 -7.58 -7.36 -9.20
CA SER A 94 -7.43 -8.41 -8.19
C SER A 94 -6.57 -7.93 -7.03
N SER A 95 -6.81 -8.48 -5.85
CA SER A 95 -6.08 -8.10 -4.64
C SER A 95 -5.88 -9.27 -3.68
N THR A 96 -4.79 -9.21 -2.93
CA THR A 96 -4.55 -10.08 -1.78
C THR A 96 -4.34 -9.22 -0.55
N GLU A 97 -5.06 -9.51 0.52
CA GLU A 97 -4.96 -8.85 1.81
C GLU A 97 -4.56 -9.88 2.88
N GLU A 98 -3.50 -9.60 3.62
CA GLU A 98 -2.93 -10.47 4.66
C GLU A 98 -2.90 -9.71 5.98
N LYS A 99 -3.23 -10.40 7.08
CA LYS A 99 -3.00 -9.94 8.45
C LYS A 99 -1.96 -10.82 9.13
N PHE A 100 -1.22 -10.23 10.06
CA PHE A 100 -0.08 -10.87 10.70
C PHE A 100 -0.22 -10.85 12.21
N ASP A 101 0.28 -11.89 12.87
CA ASP A 101 0.47 -11.90 14.32
C ASP A 101 1.73 -11.13 14.74
N GLU A 102 2.00 -11.09 16.04
CA GLU A 102 3.16 -10.38 16.59
C GLU A 102 4.51 -10.99 16.20
N LYS A 103 4.52 -12.23 15.72
CA LYS A 103 5.72 -12.93 15.24
C LYS A 103 5.88 -12.78 13.72
N GLY A 104 4.96 -12.08 13.06
CA GLY A 104 4.94 -11.89 11.61
C GLY A 104 4.39 -13.10 10.84
N ALA A 105 3.71 -14.04 11.51
CA ALA A 105 3.02 -15.14 10.83
C ALA A 105 1.67 -14.67 10.29
N VAL A 106 1.28 -15.14 9.10
CA VAL A 106 -0.01 -14.79 8.50
C VAL A 106 -1.13 -15.49 9.27
N THR A 107 -2.11 -14.74 9.74
CA THR A 107 -3.28 -15.25 10.49
C THR A 107 -4.55 -15.25 9.65
N GLU A 108 -4.65 -14.32 8.70
CA GLU A 108 -5.76 -14.22 7.76
C GLU A 108 -5.22 -13.86 6.37
N LYS A 109 -5.84 -14.41 5.32
CA LYS A 109 -5.57 -14.07 3.92
C LYS A 109 -6.85 -14.02 3.13
N VAL A 110 -7.13 -12.88 2.53
CA VAL A 110 -8.28 -12.69 1.65
C VAL A 110 -7.80 -12.37 0.24
N MET A 111 -8.19 -13.21 -0.71
CA MET A 111 -7.90 -13.00 -2.13
C MET A 111 -9.19 -12.64 -2.84
N THR A 112 -9.24 -11.47 -3.46
CA THR A 112 -10.34 -11.04 -4.33
C THR A 112 -9.86 -11.15 -5.78
N ARG A 113 -10.53 -11.99 -6.56
CA ARG A 113 -10.25 -12.13 -8.01
C ARG A 113 -10.82 -10.95 -8.78
N LYS A 114 -10.39 -10.81 -10.03
CA LYS A 114 -10.89 -9.78 -10.97
C LYS A 114 -12.41 -9.80 -11.15
N ASP A 115 -13.05 -10.97 -11.06
CA ASP A 115 -14.49 -11.14 -11.17
C ASP A 115 -15.25 -10.82 -9.86
N GLY A 116 -14.55 -10.46 -8.80
CA GLY A 116 -15.11 -10.16 -7.48
C GLY A 116 -15.27 -11.38 -6.58
N THR A 117 -15.04 -12.60 -7.07
CA THR A 117 -15.06 -13.81 -6.21
C THR A 117 -13.93 -13.77 -5.19
N ARG A 118 -14.19 -14.31 -3.99
CA ARG A 118 -13.24 -14.27 -2.88
C ARG A 118 -12.84 -15.66 -2.43
N LEU A 119 -11.58 -15.80 -2.04
CA LEU A 119 -11.10 -16.87 -1.16
C LEU A 119 -10.73 -16.22 0.17
N GLU A 120 -11.32 -16.70 1.25
CA GLU A 120 -11.13 -16.16 2.59
C GLU A 120 -10.53 -17.25 3.45
N TYR A 121 -9.24 -17.12 3.77
CA TYR A 121 -8.52 -18.00 4.66
C TYR A 121 -8.43 -17.35 6.04
N THR A 122 -8.92 -18.03 7.06
CA THR A 122 -9.01 -17.50 8.44
C THR A 122 -8.41 -18.48 9.44
N ASP A 123 -8.07 -17.97 10.62
CA ASP A 123 -7.50 -18.76 11.71
C ASP A 123 -6.22 -19.52 11.31
N ILE A 124 -5.45 -19.01 10.35
CA ILE A 124 -4.25 -19.67 9.82
C ILE A 124 -3.26 -19.90 10.95
N LYS A 125 -2.81 -21.15 11.09
CA LYS A 125 -1.84 -21.61 12.08
C LYS A 125 -0.43 -21.63 11.49
N ASN A 126 0.56 -21.82 12.35
CA ASN A 126 1.97 -21.85 11.94
C ASN A 126 2.33 -22.97 10.96
N ASP A 127 1.53 -24.05 10.91
CA ASP A 127 1.67 -25.13 9.93
C ASP A 127 0.97 -24.84 8.59
N GLY A 128 0.34 -23.66 8.46
CA GLY A 128 -0.42 -23.25 7.28
C GLY A 128 -1.86 -23.79 7.22
N SER A 129 -2.30 -24.58 8.21
CA SER A 129 -3.69 -25.01 8.32
C SER A 129 -4.60 -23.86 8.75
N GLY A 130 -5.84 -23.86 8.29
CA GLY A 130 -6.83 -22.82 8.56
C GLY A 130 -8.18 -23.20 7.99
N LYS A 131 -9.16 -22.32 8.17
CA LYS A 131 -10.46 -22.41 7.48
C LYS A 131 -10.39 -21.66 6.16
#